data_AF-A0A382Y9E7-F1
#
_entry.id   AF-A0A382Y9E7-F1
#
_cell.length_a   1.000
_cell.length_b   1.000
_cell.length_c   1.000
_cell.angle_alpha   90.00
_cell.angle_beta   90.00
_cell.angle_gamma   90.00
#
_symmetry.space_group_name_H-M   'P 1'
#
loop_
_entity.id
_entity.type
_entity.pdbx_description
1 polymer ?
#
loop_
_entity_poly.entity_id
_entity_poly.type
_entity_poly.pdbx_seq_one_letter_code
_entity_poly.pdbx_strand_id
1 'polypeptide(L)'
;MKFLDQAKIHVKAGDGGSGSASFRREKFIEFGGPDGGDGGHGGSIVFVVDKNLNTLIDFRYQQHFKAEKGKDGKGKKKTGKGGKNLILKVP
;
A
#
# COMPACT_ATOMS: atom_id res chain seq x y z
N MET A 1 -15.11 36.04 15.78
CA MET A 1 -15.48 34.64 16.08
C MET A 1 -14.63 33.75 15.18
N LYS A 2 -13.72 32.92 15.73
CA LYS A 2 -12.91 31.98 14.91
C LYS A 2 -13.65 30.66 14.83
N PHE A 3 -14.09 30.27 13.63
CA PHE A 3 -14.64 28.95 13.38
C PHE A 3 -13.46 27.99 13.15
N LEU A 4 -13.42 26.91 13.93
CA LEU A 4 -12.38 25.90 13.83
C LEU A 4 -13.02 24.62 13.28
N ASP A 5 -12.54 24.14 12.14
CA ASP A 5 -12.96 22.86 11.59
C ASP A 5 -12.04 21.74 12.11
N GLN A 6 -12.64 20.65 12.58
CA GLN A 6 -11.93 19.49 13.11
C GLN A 6 -12.60 18.22 12.59
N ALA A 7 -11.78 17.24 12.18
CA ALA A 7 -12.23 15.92 11.78
C ALA A 7 -11.33 14.85 12.41
N LYS A 8 -11.93 13.75 12.85
CA LYS A 8 -11.20 12.57 13.34
C LYS A 8 -11.36 11.46 12.30
N ILE A 9 -10.24 10.93 11.83
CA ILE A 9 -10.20 9.87 10.83
C ILE A 9 -9.30 8.73 11.26
N HIS A 10 -9.57 7.55 10.73
CA HIS A 10 -8.78 6.35 10.89
C HIS A 10 -8.01 6.07 9.61
N VAL A 11 -6.68 6.12 9.72
CA VAL A 11 -5.75 5.88 8.62
C VAL A 11 -5.00 4.58 8.85
N LYS A 12 -4.89 3.74 7.81
CA LYS A 12 -4.04 2.54 7.81
C LYS A 12 -3.19 2.49 6.55
N ALA A 13 -1.87 2.44 6.71
CA ALA A 13 -0.98 2.13 5.58
C ALA A 13 -1.29 0.75 4.99
N GLY A 14 -0.81 0.53 3.76
CA GLY A 14 -0.88 -0.78 3.13
C GLY A 14 0.01 -1.76 3.87
N ASP A 15 -0.47 -2.99 4.06
CA ASP A 15 0.38 -4.06 4.56
C ASP A 15 1.41 -4.45 3.47
N GLY A 16 2.57 -4.97 3.88
CA GLY A 16 3.53 -5.55 2.96
C GLY A 16 2.95 -6.81 2.28
N GLY A 17 3.43 -7.08 1.06
CA GLY A 17 3.26 -8.39 0.44
C GLY A 17 4.07 -9.46 1.16
N SER A 18 3.61 -10.70 1.10
CA SER A 18 4.35 -11.85 1.60
C SER A 18 5.43 -12.27 0.60
N GLY A 19 6.58 -12.75 1.09
CA GLY A 19 7.55 -13.46 0.26
C GLY A 19 7.02 -14.82 -0.21
N SER A 20 7.61 -15.36 -1.27
CA SER A 20 7.23 -16.66 -1.84
C SER A 20 8.25 -17.74 -1.48
N ALA A 21 7.81 -18.82 -0.86
CA ALA A 21 8.62 -20.03 -0.75
C ALA A 21 8.44 -20.85 -2.05
N SER A 22 9.41 -20.77 -2.96
CA SER A 22 9.35 -21.46 -4.25
C SER A 22 10.72 -22.03 -4.64
N PHE A 23 10.69 -23.14 -5.38
CA PHE A 23 11.86 -23.81 -5.93
C PHE A 23 11.67 -24.02 -7.43
N ARG A 24 12.76 -23.83 -8.18
CA ARG A 24 12.77 -24.02 -9.63
C ARG A 24 12.54 -25.50 -9.97
N ARG A 25 11.64 -25.78 -10.92
CA ARG A 25 11.37 -27.14 -11.41
C ARG A 25 11.49 -27.19 -12.93
N GLU A 26 12.46 -27.94 -13.42
CA GLU A 26 12.73 -28.13 -14.85
C GLU A 26 12.96 -29.62 -15.13
N LYS A 27 12.52 -30.11 -16.29
CA LYS A 27 12.47 -31.55 -16.61
C LYS A 27 13.82 -32.27 -16.51
N PHE A 28 14.92 -31.55 -16.76
CA PHE A 28 16.28 -32.11 -16.78
C PHE A 28 17.18 -31.55 -15.66
N ILE A 29 16.58 -30.97 -14.61
CA ILE A 29 17.29 -30.46 -13.44
C ILE A 29 16.67 -31.09 -12.20
N GLU A 30 17.36 -32.06 -11.60
CA GLU A 30 16.88 -32.82 -10.44
C GLU A 30 16.64 -31.93 -9.21
N PHE A 31 17.56 -31.00 -8.93
CA PHE A 31 17.46 -30.05 -7.81
C PHE A 31 17.56 -28.61 -8.30
N GLY A 32 16.43 -27.99 -8.59
CA GLY A 32 16.39 -26.56 -8.82
C GLY A 32 16.52 -25.79 -7.50
N GLY A 33 17.39 -24.78 -7.49
CA GLY A 33 17.57 -23.92 -6.32
C GLY A 33 16.32 -23.09 -5.99
N PRO A 34 16.32 -22.41 -4.82
CA PRO A 34 15.25 -21.50 -4.43
C PRO A 34 15.05 -20.39 -5.46
N ASP A 35 13.80 -20.18 -5.86
CA ASP A 35 13.42 -19.13 -6.81
C ASP A 35 12.22 -18.32 -6.32
N GLY A 36 12.02 -18.27 -5.01
CA GLY A 36 11.08 -17.35 -4.37
C GLY A 36 11.41 -15.89 -4.63
N GLY A 37 10.40 -15.09 -4.96
CA GLY A 37 10.48 -13.62 -4.97
C GLY A 37 10.00 -13.01 -3.66
N ASP A 38 10.46 -11.79 -3.37
CA ASP A 38 10.06 -11.03 -2.18
C ASP A 38 8.66 -10.43 -2.33
N GLY A 39 8.03 -10.08 -1.22
CA GLY A 39 6.80 -9.29 -1.22
C GLY A 39 7.05 -7.82 -1.52
N GLY A 40 6.08 -7.17 -2.15
CA GLY A 40 6.15 -5.73 -2.41
C GLY A 40 5.84 -4.89 -1.18
N HIS A 41 6.37 -3.67 -1.11
CA HIS A 41 6.03 -2.73 -0.04
C HIS A 41 4.54 -2.34 -0.07
N GLY A 42 3.95 -2.13 1.10
CA GLY A 42 2.61 -1.56 1.20
C GLY A 42 2.61 -0.06 0.87
N GLY A 43 1.48 0.43 0.36
CA GLY A 43 1.32 1.85 0.06
C GLY A 43 1.35 2.71 1.32
N SER A 44 1.97 3.88 1.24
CA SER A 44 1.94 4.90 2.29
C SER A 44 0.68 5.75 2.22
N ILE A 45 0.35 6.42 3.32
CA ILE A 45 -0.65 7.50 3.33
C ILE A 45 0.09 8.83 3.33
N VAL A 46 -0.26 9.71 2.41
CA VAL A 46 0.41 10.99 2.23
C VAL A 46 -0.64 12.10 2.26
N PHE A 47 -0.48 13.04 3.18
CA PHE A 47 -1.28 14.26 3.20
C PHE A 47 -0.64 15.30 2.29
N VAL A 48 -1.45 15.90 1.41
CA VAL A 48 -0.99 16.90 0.45
C VAL A 48 -1.88 18.13 0.56
N VAL A 49 -1.27 19.29 0.73
CA VAL A 49 -1.98 20.57 0.77
C VAL A 49 -2.52 20.90 -0.64
N ASP A 50 -3.81 21.22 -0.74
CA ASP A 50 -4.47 21.68 -1.95
C ASP A 50 -5.20 23.00 -1.66
N LYS A 51 -4.70 24.09 -2.23
CA LYS A 51 -5.22 25.46 -2.03
C LYS A 51 -6.65 25.67 -2.51
N ASN A 52 -7.20 24.73 -3.29
CA ASN A 52 -8.59 24.80 -3.76
C ASN A 52 -9.57 24.21 -2.74
N LEU A 53 -9.09 23.55 -1.69
CA LEU A 53 -9.91 23.04 -0.60
C LEU A 53 -9.97 24.07 0.52
N ASN A 54 -11.15 24.23 1.12
CA ASN A 54 -11.38 25.23 2.18
C ASN A 54 -11.86 24.59 3.50
N THR A 55 -12.28 23.31 3.49
CA THR A 55 -12.89 22.64 4.63
C THR A 55 -12.42 21.18 4.73
N LEU A 56 -12.62 20.56 5.89
CA LEU A 56 -12.37 19.14 6.15
C LEU A 56 -13.66 18.30 6.00
N ILE A 57 -14.67 18.81 5.30
CA ILE A 57 -16.00 18.18 5.22
C ILE A 57 -15.95 16.76 4.64
N ASP A 58 -15.07 16.51 3.67
CA ASP A 58 -14.89 15.21 3.02
C ASP A 58 -14.49 14.12 4.02
N PHE A 59 -13.68 14.49 5.03
CA PHE A 59 -13.23 13.59 6.10
C PHE A 59 -14.33 13.27 7.12
N ARG A 60 -15.46 13.97 7.11
CA ARG A 60 -16.63 13.65 7.94
C ARG A 60 -17.50 12.56 7.29
N TYR A 61 -17.62 12.57 5.97
CA TYR A 61 -18.38 11.56 5.21
C TYR A 61 -17.62 10.24 5.08
N GLN A 62 -16.30 10.31 4.87
CA GLN A 62 -15.43 9.14 4.85
C GLN A 62 -14.43 9.22 6.00
N GLN A 63 -14.59 8.35 7.00
CA GLN A 63 -13.73 8.34 8.19
C GLN A 63 -12.60 7.31 8.11
N HIS A 64 -12.67 6.34 7.20
CA HIS A 64 -11.67 5.27 7.07
C HIS A 64 -10.93 5.35 5.74
N PHE A 65 -9.60 5.42 5.83
CA PHE A 65 -8.69 5.51 4.70
C PHE A 65 -7.63 4.43 4.81
N LYS A 66 -7.53 3.58 3.79
CA LYS A 66 -6.58 2.47 3.74
C LYS A 66 -5.79 2.52 2.44
N ALA A 67 -4.47 2.55 2.53
CA ALA A 67 -3.60 2.45 1.36
C ALA A 67 -3.50 1.01 0.85
N GLU A 68 -3.07 0.83 -0.41
CA GLU A 68 -3.09 -0.47 -1.05
C GLU A 68 -2.03 -1.42 -0.47
N LYS A 69 -2.39 -2.68 -0.23
CA LYS A 69 -1.43 -3.74 0.14
C LYS A 69 -0.40 -3.97 -0.99
N GLY A 70 0.85 -4.18 -0.63
CA GLY A 70 1.86 -4.72 -1.55
C GLY A 70 1.46 -6.09 -2.09
N LYS A 71 1.83 -6.40 -3.34
CA LYS A 71 1.58 -7.73 -3.92
C LYS A 71 2.56 -8.74 -3.34
N ASP A 72 2.12 -9.98 -3.19
CA ASP A 72 2.98 -11.06 -2.75
C ASP A 72 3.99 -11.42 -3.85
N GLY A 73 5.16 -11.89 -3.44
CA GLY A 73 6.17 -12.44 -4.34
C GLY A 73 5.69 -13.72 -5.00
N LYS A 74 6.37 -14.14 -6.07
CA LYS A 74 6.09 -15.39 -6.78
C LYS A 74 7.39 -16.11 -7.12
N GLY A 75 7.25 -17.39 -7.49
CA GLY A 75 8.36 -18.17 -8.04
C GLY A 75 9.00 -17.51 -9.27
N LYS A 76 10.13 -18.04 -9.71
CA LYS A 76 11.00 -17.47 -10.75
C LYS A 76 11.58 -16.09 -10.37
N LYS A 77 11.87 -15.89 -9.09
CA LYS A 77 12.43 -14.67 -8.49
C LYS A 77 11.60 -13.41 -8.79
N LYS A 78 10.28 -13.56 -8.86
CA LYS A 78 9.37 -12.47 -9.21
C LYS A 78 8.96 -11.73 -7.95
N THR A 79 9.61 -10.61 -7.67
CA THR A 79 9.25 -9.72 -6.56
C THR A 79 7.89 -9.08 -6.78
N GLY A 80 7.09 -9.03 -5.72
CA GLY A 80 5.78 -8.41 -5.71
C GLY A 80 5.85 -6.90 -5.93
N LYS A 81 4.89 -6.37 -6.69
CA LYS A 81 4.76 -4.92 -6.90
C LYS A 81 4.37 -4.21 -5.60
N GLY A 82 4.93 -3.02 -5.37
CA GLY A 82 4.48 -2.15 -4.29
C GLY A 82 3.03 -1.72 -4.44
N GLY A 83 2.32 -1.58 -3.32
CA GLY A 83 0.98 -1.00 -3.26
C GLY A 83 1.00 0.49 -3.58
N LYS A 84 -0.06 1.00 -4.20
CA LYS A 84 -0.20 2.44 -4.45
C LYS A 84 -0.40 3.21 -3.15
N ASN A 85 0.27 4.36 -3.06
CA ASN A 85 0.06 5.31 -1.99
C ASN A 85 -1.36 5.90 -2.08
N LEU A 86 -1.94 6.19 -0.91
CA LEU A 86 -3.19 6.92 -0.80
C LEU A 86 -2.88 8.39 -0.51
N ILE A 87 -3.29 9.26 -1.41
CA ILE A 87 -3.13 10.71 -1.27
C ILE A 87 -4.39 11.29 -0.65
N LEU A 88 -4.26 11.93 0.50
CA LEU A 88 -5.34 12.64 1.18
C LEU A 88 -5.10 14.13 1.05
N LYS A 89 -5.95 14.81 0.28
CA LYS A 89 -5.84 16.25 0.10
C LYS A 89 -6.42 16.99 1.30
N VAL A 90 -5.73 18.02 1.76
CA VAL A 90 -6.16 18.87 2.87
C VAL A 90 -6.03 20.35 2.48
N PRO A 91 -6.89 21.24 3.01
CA PRO A 91 -6.71 22.69 2.89
C PRO A 91 -5.35 23.20 3.38
#